data_AF-A0A7Z7YRR5-F1
#
_entry.id   AF-A0A7Z7YRR5-F1
#
_cell.length_a   1.000
_cell.length_b   1.000
_cell.length_c   1.000
_cell.angle_alpha   90.00
_cell.angle_beta   90.00
_cell.angle_gamma   90.00
#
_symmetry.space_group_name_H-M   'P 1'
#
loop_
_entity.id
_entity.type
_entity.pdbx_description
1 polymer ?
#
loop_
_entity_poly.entity_id
_entity_poly.type
_entity_poly.pdbx_seq_one_letter_code
_entity_poly.pdbx_strand_id
1 'polypeptide(L)'
;AQTEGNLEKAAELQYGTIPQLEKELQEFEEAFQDETGEDSERMIREVVSDEEIGDIVSQWTGIPVSKLVETEREKLLSLSDILHKRVVGQDKAFDLVSDAVVRARAGIKDPNRPIGSFLFLGPSGVG
;
A
#
# COMPACT_ATOMS: atom_id res chain seq x y z
N ALA A 1 36.57 -0.52 -9.98
CA ALA A 1 37.74 -0.48 -9.08
C ALA A 1 38.03 -1.82 -8.39
N GLN A 2 37.21 -2.26 -7.42
CA GLN A 2 37.42 -3.53 -6.69
C GLN A 2 37.21 -4.77 -7.56
N THR A 3 36.18 -4.76 -8.41
CA THR A 3 35.86 -5.80 -9.40
C THR A 3 36.82 -5.82 -10.61
N GLU A 4 37.56 -4.73 -10.84
CA GLU A 4 38.52 -4.57 -11.94
C GLU A 4 39.98 -4.83 -11.49
N GLY A 5 40.19 -5.22 -10.23
CA GLY A 5 41.52 -5.51 -9.67
C GLY A 5 42.38 -4.28 -9.38
N ASN A 6 41.85 -3.05 -9.49
CA ASN A 6 42.57 -1.83 -9.15
C ASN A 6 42.47 -1.56 -7.64
N LEU A 7 43.38 -2.19 -6.89
CA LEU A 7 43.42 -2.18 -5.42
C LEU A 7 43.78 -0.81 -4.84
N GLU A 8 44.62 -0.04 -5.52
CA GLU A 8 45.07 1.29 -5.09
C GLU A 8 43.90 2.28 -5.09
N LYS A 9 43.15 2.33 -6.21
CA LYS A 9 41.96 3.17 -6.34
C LYS A 9 40.80 2.70 -5.46
N ALA A 10 40.69 1.39 -5.19
CA ALA A 10 39.69 0.87 -4.27
C ALA A 10 39.97 1.30 -2.82
N ALA A 11 41.25 1.27 -2.39
CA ALA A 11 41.64 1.71 -1.06
C ALA A 11 41.46 3.23 -0.89
N GLU A 12 41.81 4.02 -1.90
CA GLU A 12 41.58 5.48 -1.91
C GLU A 12 40.09 5.82 -1.73
N LEU A 13 39.21 5.15 -2.46
CA LEU A 13 37.77 5.35 -2.34
C LEU A 13 37.24 4.88 -0.98
N GLN A 14 37.62 3.69 -0.51
CA GLN A 14 37.08 3.11 0.73
C GLN A 14 37.54 3.79 2.01
N TYR A 15 38.80 4.25 2.05
CA TYR A 15 39.40 4.81 3.27
C TYR A 15 39.62 6.33 3.20
N GLY A 16 39.44 6.94 2.03
CA GLY A 16 39.56 8.39 1.85
C GLY A 16 38.24 9.01 1.44
N THR A 17 37.84 8.79 0.18
CA THR A 17 36.75 9.55 -0.45
C THR A 17 35.37 9.24 0.11
N ILE A 18 35.03 7.96 0.31
CA ILE A 18 33.70 7.55 0.82
C ILE A 18 33.50 8.06 2.26
N PRO A 19 34.42 7.84 3.22
CA PRO A 19 34.26 8.37 4.58
C PRO A 19 34.16 9.90 4.63
N GLN A 20 34.87 10.61 3.74
CA GLN A 20 34.74 12.07 3.61
C GLN A 20 33.34 12.48 3.12
N LEU A 21 32.86 11.87 2.04
CA LEU A 21 31.54 12.17 1.49
C LEU A 21 30.40 11.77 2.44
N GLU A 22 30.54 10.66 3.18
CA GLU A 22 29.57 10.27 4.22
C GLU A 22 29.54 11.29 5.37
N LYS A 23 30.70 11.80 5.79
CA LYS A 23 30.78 12.84 6.82
C LYS A 23 30.19 14.17 6.35
N GLU A 24 30.48 14.57 5.11
CA GLU A 24 29.87 15.76 4.50
C GLU A 24 28.35 15.60 4.38
N LEU A 25 27.87 14.44 3.94
CA LEU A 25 26.44 14.14 3.84
C LEU A 25 25.76 14.21 5.21
N GLN A 26 26.37 13.64 6.25
CA GLN A 26 25.85 13.72 7.61
C GLN A 26 25.80 15.16 8.13
N GLU A 27 26.85 15.97 7.89
CA GLU A 27 26.87 17.39 8.26
C GLU A 27 25.76 18.17 7.55
N PHE A 28 25.50 17.90 6.27
CA PHE A 28 24.39 18.51 5.54
C PHE A 28 23.03 18.05 6.05
N GLU A 29 22.85 16.76 6.35
CA GLU A 29 21.61 16.22 6.92
C GLU A 29 21.29 16.81 8.30
N GLU A 30 22.29 16.90 9.19
CA GLU A 30 22.14 17.52 10.52
C GLU A 30 21.81 19.01 10.41
N ALA A 31 22.50 19.76 9.54
CA ALA A 31 22.19 21.17 9.28
C ALA A 31 20.76 21.36 8.72
N PHE A 32 20.29 20.45 7.87
CA PHE A 32 18.94 20.49 7.32
C PHE A 32 17.87 20.15 8.36
N GLN A 33 18.16 19.26 9.31
CA GLN A 33 17.27 18.90 10.43
C GLN A 33 17.13 20.05 11.44
N ASP A 34 18.21 20.79 11.73
CA ASP A 34 18.19 21.92 12.67
C ASP A 34 17.44 23.15 12.12
N GLU A 35 17.42 23.36 10.79
CA GLU A 35 16.63 24.41 10.13
C GLU A 35 15.13 24.07 9.99
N THR A 36 14.73 22.81 10.23
CA THR A 36 13.34 22.34 10.09
C THR A 36 12.60 22.24 11.44
N GLY A 37 12.70 23.30 12.26
CA GLY A 37 11.73 23.54 13.33
C GLY A 37 10.31 23.66 12.79
N GLU A 38 9.35 23.09 13.52
CA GLU A 38 7.92 22.76 13.29
C GLU A 38 7.03 23.60 12.32
N ASP A 39 7.46 24.72 11.74
CA ASP A 39 6.60 25.66 11.00
C ASP A 39 7.13 26.10 9.60
N SER A 40 8.19 25.51 9.07
CA SER A 40 8.63 25.84 7.69
C SER A 40 7.94 24.95 6.65
N GLU A 41 7.09 25.60 5.85
CA GLU A 41 6.40 25.07 4.67
C GLU A 41 7.42 24.37 3.73
N ARG A 42 7.56 23.04 3.88
CA ARG A 42 8.50 22.22 3.09
C ARG A 42 8.17 22.34 1.60
N MET A 43 8.97 23.09 0.85
CA MET A 43 8.87 23.17 -0.61
C MET A 43 9.25 21.84 -1.29
N ILE A 44 10.00 20.97 -0.58
CA ILE A 44 10.36 19.61 -1.00
C ILE A 44 10.13 18.67 0.18
N ARG A 45 9.22 17.70 0.02
CA ARG A 45 9.07 16.57 0.94
C ARG A 45 9.92 15.41 0.44
N GLU A 46 10.84 14.96 1.27
CA GLU A 46 11.74 13.83 0.96
C GLU A 46 11.13 12.47 1.35
N VAL A 47 10.20 12.46 2.32
CA VAL A 47 9.53 11.25 2.78
C VAL A 47 8.25 11.03 2.00
N VAL A 48 8.16 9.90 1.31
CA VAL A 48 6.94 9.46 0.64
C VAL A 48 5.98 8.87 1.68
N SER A 49 4.83 9.50 1.83
CA SER A 49 3.75 9.09 2.73
C SER A 49 2.66 8.28 2.01
N ASP A 50 1.84 7.55 2.78
CA ASP A 50 0.68 6.81 2.26
C ASP A 50 -0.32 7.74 1.54
N GLU A 51 -0.42 9.00 1.98
CA GLU A 51 -1.28 10.02 1.37
C GLU A 51 -0.83 10.35 -0.06
N GLU A 52 0.47 10.56 -0.28
CA GLU A 52 1.04 10.88 -1.59
C GLU A 52 0.91 9.69 -2.56
N ILE A 53 1.10 8.46 -2.07
CA ILE A 53 0.84 7.25 -2.85
C ILE A 53 -0.65 7.18 -3.22
N GLY A 54 -1.52 7.46 -2.26
CA GLY A 54 -2.97 7.50 -2.44
C GLY A 54 -3.41 8.48 -3.52
N ASP A 55 -2.86 9.69 -3.52
CA ASP A 55 -3.17 10.74 -4.50
C ASP A 55 -2.84 10.32 -5.94
N ILE A 56 -1.66 9.74 -6.15
CA ILE A 56 -1.23 9.25 -7.46
C ILE A 56 -2.13 8.10 -7.94
N VAL A 57 -2.41 7.13 -7.06
CA VAL A 57 -3.29 5.99 -7.38
C VAL A 57 -4.72 6.50 -7.67
N SER A 58 -5.21 7.47 -6.92
CA SER A 58 -6.51 8.12 -7.14
C SER A 58 -6.56 8.81 -8.50
N GLN A 59 -5.52 9.56 -8.88
CA GLN A 59 -5.45 10.22 -10.19
C GLN A 59 -5.47 9.21 -11.35
N TRP A 60 -4.79 8.07 -11.21
CA TRP A 60 -4.75 7.05 -12.26
C TRP A 60 -6.03 6.22 -12.36
N THR A 61 -6.65 5.92 -11.22
CA THR A 61 -7.82 5.00 -11.15
C THR A 61 -9.16 5.72 -11.13
N GLY A 62 -9.18 7.02 -10.82
CA GLY A 62 -10.38 7.79 -10.54
C GLY A 62 -11.08 7.43 -9.22
N ILE A 63 -10.44 6.62 -8.37
CA ILE A 63 -10.99 6.19 -7.08
C ILE A 63 -10.52 7.18 -6.00
N PRO A 64 -11.43 7.85 -5.27
CA PRO A 64 -11.05 8.82 -4.25
C PRO A 64 -10.11 8.24 -3.20
N VAL A 65 -9.15 9.04 -2.75
CA VAL A 65 -8.18 8.67 -1.69
C VAL A 65 -8.86 8.20 -0.41
N SER A 66 -9.99 8.83 -0.04
CA SER A 66 -10.78 8.39 1.11
C SER A 66 -11.26 6.92 1.01
N LYS A 67 -11.51 6.43 -0.22
CA LYS A 67 -11.83 5.02 -0.48
C LYS A 67 -10.59 4.13 -0.56
N LEU A 68 -9.40 4.68 -0.77
CA LEU A 68 -8.14 3.93 -0.78
C LEU A 68 -7.60 3.76 0.65
N VAL A 69 -7.75 4.78 1.49
CA VAL A 69 -7.31 4.82 2.89
C VAL A 69 -8.15 3.91 3.79
N GLU A 70 -9.42 3.70 3.47
CA GLU A 70 -10.27 2.78 4.24
C GLU A 70 -9.65 1.39 4.30
N THR A 71 -9.47 0.87 5.52
CA THR A 71 -8.77 -0.39 5.74
C THR A 71 -9.51 -1.53 5.06
N GLU A 72 -8.76 -2.46 4.44
CA GLU A 72 -9.36 -3.64 3.80
C GLU A 72 -10.24 -4.43 4.78
N ARG A 73 -9.85 -4.43 6.06
CA ARG A 73 -10.62 -5.04 7.15
C ARG A 73 -12.01 -4.42 7.32
N GLU A 74 -12.12 -3.09 7.36
CA GLU A 74 -13.40 -2.39 7.51
C GLU A 74 -14.31 -2.63 6.30
N LYS A 75 -13.74 -2.63 5.09
CA LYS A 75 -14.48 -2.97 3.85
C LYS A 75 -15.04 -4.39 3.89
N LEU A 76 -14.29 -5.34 4.44
CA LEU A 76 -14.73 -6.72 4.56
C LEU A 76 -15.82 -6.89 5.63
N LEU A 77 -15.70 -6.18 6.76
CA LEU A 77 -16.72 -6.19 7.81
C LEU A 77 -18.04 -5.58 7.34
N SER A 78 -17.98 -4.54 6.50
CA SER A 78 -19.15 -3.87 5.93
C SER A 78 -19.64 -4.48 4.61
N LEU A 79 -18.97 -5.52 4.09
CA LEU A 79 -19.27 -6.09 2.77
C LEU A 79 -20.72 -6.55 2.63
N SER A 80 -21.26 -7.26 3.63
CA SER A 80 -22.64 -7.76 3.57
C SER A 80 -23.63 -6.59 3.51
N ASP A 81 -23.46 -5.60 4.40
CA ASP A 81 -24.32 -4.39 4.44
C ASP A 81 -24.29 -3.62 3.12
N ILE A 82 -23.13 -3.53 2.47
CA ILE A 82 -22.98 -2.89 1.16
C ILE A 82 -23.75 -3.65 0.08
N LEU A 83 -23.74 -4.98 0.11
CA LEU A 83 -24.48 -5.82 -0.84
C LEU A 83 -26.00 -5.71 -0.64
N HIS A 84 -26.48 -5.71 0.61
CA HIS A 84 -27.91 -5.53 0.93
C HIS A 84 -28.45 -4.16 0.48
N LYS A 85 -27.62 -3.11 0.47
CA LYS A 85 -28.03 -1.79 -0.06
C LYS A 85 -28.29 -1.81 -1.57
N ARG A 86 -27.72 -2.77 -2.29
CA ARG A 86 -27.72 -2.79 -3.76
C ARG A 86 -28.70 -3.80 -4.34
N VAL A 87 -28.97 -4.89 -3.63
CA VAL A 87 -29.87 -5.94 -4.09
C VAL A 87 -30.84 -6.30 -2.96
N VAL A 88 -32.13 -6.35 -3.31
CA VAL A 88 -33.22 -6.52 -2.34
C VAL A 88 -33.70 -7.97 -2.34
N GLY A 89 -33.83 -8.56 -1.15
CA GLY A 89 -34.51 -9.85 -0.96
C GLY A 89 -33.68 -11.10 -1.24
N GLN A 90 -32.34 -10.99 -1.25
CA GLN A 90 -31.41 -12.11 -1.48
C GLN A 90 -30.42 -12.29 -0.32
N ASP A 91 -30.85 -12.00 0.91
CA ASP A 91 -29.97 -11.88 2.08
C ASP A 91 -29.09 -13.11 2.30
N LYS A 92 -29.71 -14.30 2.28
CA LYS A 92 -29.02 -15.58 2.45
C LYS A 92 -27.93 -15.84 1.40
N ALA A 93 -28.13 -15.37 0.16
CA ALA A 93 -27.14 -15.55 -0.89
C ALA A 93 -25.91 -14.65 -0.66
N PHE A 94 -26.12 -13.41 -0.22
CA PHE A 94 -25.02 -12.48 0.06
C PHE A 94 -24.26 -12.80 1.33
N ASP A 95 -24.93 -13.31 2.37
CA ASP A 95 -24.25 -13.80 3.57
C ASP A 95 -23.26 -14.91 3.22
N LEU A 96 -23.68 -15.89 2.40
CA LEU A 96 -22.82 -17.00 1.97
C LEU A 96 -21.63 -16.53 1.12
N VAL A 97 -21.83 -15.52 0.27
CA VAL A 97 -20.76 -14.94 -0.56
C VAL A 97 -19.80 -14.13 0.31
N SER A 98 -20.30 -13.28 1.19
CA SER A 98 -19.51 -12.46 2.11
C SER A 98 -18.65 -13.33 3.01
N ASP A 99 -19.23 -14.39 3.57
CA ASP A 99 -18.52 -15.39 4.38
C ASP A 99 -17.36 -16.05 3.62
N ALA A 100 -17.56 -16.40 2.35
CA ALA A 100 -16.51 -17.01 1.54
C ALA A 100 -15.36 -16.03 1.25
N VAL A 101 -15.68 -14.76 0.99
CA VAL A 101 -14.68 -13.70 0.79
C VAL A 101 -13.90 -13.45 2.08
N VAL A 102 -14.57 -13.37 3.24
CA VAL A 102 -13.94 -13.19 4.55
C VAL A 102 -13.03 -14.38 4.88
N ARG A 103 -13.47 -15.63 4.70
CA ARG A 103 -12.62 -16.82 4.91
C ARG A 103 -11.38 -16.81 4.03
N ALA A 104 -11.51 -16.39 2.77
CA ALA A 104 -10.39 -16.32 1.86
C ALA A 104 -9.35 -15.27 2.28
N ARG A 105 -9.82 -14.12 2.75
CA ARG A 105 -8.95 -13.02 3.23
C ARG A 105 -8.31 -13.34 4.58
N ALA A 106 -8.99 -14.09 5.44
CA ALA A 106 -8.45 -14.60 6.70
C ALA A 106 -7.46 -15.77 6.51
N GLY A 107 -7.20 -16.21 5.28
CA GLY A 107 -6.29 -17.33 5.00
C GLY A 107 -6.85 -18.72 5.36
N ILE A 108 -8.16 -18.82 5.63
CA ILE A 108 -8.85 -20.06 6.03
C ILE A 108 -9.35 -20.81 4.78
N LYS A 109 -8.58 -20.77 3.69
CA LYS A 109 -8.87 -21.53 2.46
C LYS A 109 -7.62 -22.17 1.91
N ASP A 110 -7.80 -23.22 1.11
CA ASP A 110 -6.73 -23.81 0.29
C ASP A 110 -6.20 -22.75 -0.71
N PRO A 111 -4.88 -22.43 -0.69
CA PRO A 111 -4.28 -21.47 -1.63
C PRO A 111 -4.43 -21.87 -3.10
N ASN A 112 -4.58 -23.15 -3.40
CA ASN A 112 -4.72 -23.68 -4.76
C ASN A 112 -6.16 -23.62 -5.28
N ARG A 113 -7.11 -23.09 -4.49
CA ARG A 113 -8.53 -23.00 -4.84
C ARG A 113 -9.00 -21.55 -4.98
N PRO A 114 -9.99 -21.29 -5.86
CA PRO A 114 -10.58 -19.97 -5.98
C PRO A 114 -11.21 -19.52 -4.64
N ILE A 115 -11.41 -18.22 -4.47
CA ILE A 115 -12.02 -17.62 -3.27
C ILE A 115 -13.38 -18.25 -2.96
N GLY A 116 -14.17 -18.52 -4.00
CA GLY A 116 -15.41 -19.28 -3.91
C GLY A 116 -15.81 -19.77 -5.29
N SER A 117 -16.61 -20.84 -5.32
CA SER A 117 -17.31 -21.31 -6.51
C SER A 117 -18.80 -21.23 -6.19
N PHE A 118 -19.50 -20.34 -6.88
CA PHE A 118 -20.90 -20.04 -6.61
C PHE A 118 -21.74 -20.43 -7.82
N LEU A 119 -22.86 -21.10 -7.56
CA LEU A 119 -23.90 -21.36 -8.54
C LEU A 119 -25.17 -20.67 -8.05
N PHE A 120 -25.50 -19.53 -8.65
CA PHE A 120 -26.74 -18.82 -8.35
C PHE A 120 -27.90 -19.45 -9.12
N LEU A 121 -28.89 -19.94 -8.39
CA LEU A 121 -30.09 -20.58 -8.94
C LEU A 121 -31.31 -19.78 -8.48
N GLY A 122 -32.07 -19.27 -9.45
CA GLY A 122 -33.27 -18.47 -9.18
C GLY A 122 -33.99 -18.09 -10.47
N PRO A 123 -35.21 -17.51 -10.36
CA PRO A 123 -35.93 -17.01 -11.52
C PRO A 123 -35.18 -15.83 -12.17
N SER A 124 -35.46 -15.56 -13.44
CA SER A 124 -34.79 -14.46 -14.16
C SER A 124 -35.07 -13.09 -13.52
N GLY A 125 -34.04 -12.24 -13.43
CA GLY A 125 -34.19 -10.85 -12.99
C GLY A 125 -34.16 -10.62 -11.46
N VAL A 126 -33.68 -11.59 -10.68
CA VAL A 126 -33.59 -11.49 -9.20
C VAL A 126 -32.22 -11.09 -8.65
N GLY A 127 -31.27 -10.75 -9.53
CA GLY A 127 -29.93 -10.29 -9.17
C GLY A 127 -29.79 -8.79 -9.40
#